data_AF-A0A0P7M2N7-F1
#
_entry.id   AF-A0A0P7M2N7-F1
#
_cell.length_a   1.000
_cell.length_b   1.000
_cell.length_c   1.000
_cell.angle_alpha   90.00
_cell.angle_beta   90.00
_cell.angle_gamma   90.00
#
_symmetry.space_group_name_H-M   'P 1'
#
loop_
_entity.id
_entity.type
_entity.pdbx_description
1 polymer ?
#
loop_
_entity_poly.entity_id
_entity_poly.type
_entity_poly.pdbx_seq_one_letter_code
_entity_poly.pdbx_strand_id
1 'polypeptide(L)'
;MNKNFMSFSIIFLGFCILLSSWFISQSLTSEQVNKTKKEQFRYELISPNDSNIIIFDKQSGEYWRKYIEPNEGPTDWENQTSPVSQSLN
;
A
#
# COMPACT_ATOMS: atom_id res chain seq x y z
N MET A 1 0.21 42.69 -33.20
CA MET A 1 -0.18 41.26 -32.99
C MET A 1 -1.40 40.97 -33.83
N ASN A 2 -1.34 39.93 -34.65
CA ASN A 2 -2.49 39.54 -35.47
C ASN A 2 -3.55 38.91 -34.55
N LYS A 3 -4.75 39.51 -34.50
CA LYS A 3 -5.80 39.19 -33.51
C LYS A 3 -6.20 37.70 -33.54
N ASN A 4 -6.07 37.09 -34.71
CA ASN A 4 -6.33 35.68 -34.97
C ASN A 4 -5.34 34.73 -34.26
N PHE A 5 -4.08 35.14 -34.10
CA PHE A 5 -3.08 34.34 -33.37
C PHE A 5 -3.37 34.28 -31.88
N MET A 6 -3.84 35.39 -31.29
CA MET A 6 -4.17 35.44 -29.86
C MET A 6 -5.35 34.51 -29.54
N SER A 7 -6.39 34.52 -30.37
CA SER A 7 -7.52 33.60 -30.22
C SER A 7 -7.12 32.13 -30.41
N PHE A 8 -6.25 31.82 -31.38
CA PHE A 8 -5.77 30.46 -31.61
C PHE A 8 -4.97 29.92 -30.41
N SER A 9 -4.09 30.74 -29.82
CA SER A 9 -3.31 30.37 -28.64
C SER A 9 -4.19 30.01 -27.43
N ILE A 10 -5.30 30.74 -27.23
CA ILE A 10 -6.22 30.50 -26.12
C ILE A 10 -6.97 29.17 -26.31
N ILE A 11 -7.43 28.90 -27.53
CA ILE A 11 -8.11 27.64 -27.86
C ILE A 11 -7.16 26.46 -27.72
N PHE A 12 -5.93 26.59 -28.22
CA PHE A 12 -4.90 25.56 -28.11
C PHE A 12 -4.56 25.27 -26.64
N LEU A 13 -4.41 26.32 -25.82
CA LEU A 13 -4.15 26.17 -24.38
C LEU A 13 -5.30 25.43 -23.67
N GLY A 14 -6.55 25.78 -23.98
CA GLY A 14 -7.71 25.08 -23.44
C GLY A 14 -7.71 23.59 -23.79
N PHE A 15 -7.37 23.25 -25.03
CA PHE A 15 -7.27 21.87 -25.48
C PHE A 15 -6.14 21.10 -24.76
N CYS A 16 -4.97 21.73 -24.57
CA CYS A 16 -3.88 21.13 -23.81
C CYS A 16 -4.26 20.86 -22.34
N ILE A 17 -5.00 21.74 -21.69
CA ILE A 17 -5.46 21.55 -20.31
C ILE A 17 -6.43 20.35 -20.21
N LEU A 18 -7.36 20.23 -21.16
CA LEU A 18 -8.30 19.10 -21.20
C LEU A 18 -7.59 17.76 -21.47
N LEU A 19 -6.68 17.73 -22.45
CA LEU A 19 -5.89 16.54 -22.76
C LEU A 19 -5.01 16.12 -21.60
N SER A 20 -4.26 17.05 -21.01
CA SER A 20 -3.38 16.76 -19.88
C SER A 20 -4.16 16.23 -18.67
N SER A 21 -5.31 16.82 -18.34
CA SER A 21 -6.19 16.31 -17.28
C SER A 21 -6.63 14.87 -17.55
N TRP A 22 -6.97 14.54 -18.79
CA TRP A 22 -7.35 13.18 -19.19
C TRP A 22 -6.19 12.18 -19.07
N PHE A 23 -4.98 12.55 -19.50
CA PHE A 23 -3.79 11.72 -19.37
C PHE A 23 -3.39 11.49 -17.90
N ILE A 24 -3.47 12.52 -17.05
CA ILE A 24 -3.17 12.43 -15.62
C ILE A 24 -4.18 11.50 -14.91
N SER A 25 -5.47 11.58 -15.25
CA SER A 25 -6.51 10.72 -14.69
C SER A 25 -6.28 9.23 -14.98
N GLN A 26 -5.86 8.91 -16.20
CA GLN A 26 -5.51 7.53 -16.58
C GLN A 26 -4.25 7.02 -15.86
N SER A 27 -3.24 7.89 -15.68
CA SER A 27 -2.02 7.55 -14.95
C SER A 27 -2.33 7.14 -13.49
N LEU A 28 -3.10 7.96 -12.77
CA LEU A 28 -3.47 7.71 -11.37
C LEU A 28 -4.32 6.43 -11.19
N THR A 29 -5.20 6.13 -12.15
CA THR A 29 -6.09 4.97 -12.07
C THR A 29 -5.34 3.65 -12.30
N SER A 30 -4.29 3.66 -13.13
CA SER A 30 -3.60 2.44 -13.55
C SER A 30 -2.65 1.85 -12.50
N GLU A 31 -1.97 2.67 -11.71
CA GLU A 31 -0.95 2.19 -10.77
C GLU A 31 -1.50 1.87 -9.36
N GLN A 32 -2.50 2.61 -8.88
CA GLN A 32 -2.87 2.57 -7.47
C GLN A 32 -3.96 1.55 -7.14
N VAL A 33 -4.87 1.23 -8.07
CA VAL A 33 -6.02 0.36 -7.78
C VAL A 33 -5.65 -1.14 -7.78
N ASN A 34 -4.68 -1.56 -8.60
CA ASN A 34 -4.31 -2.97 -8.71
C ASN A 34 -3.17 -3.41 -7.78
N LYS A 35 -2.20 -2.54 -7.48
CA LYS A 35 -1.09 -2.88 -6.56
C LYS A 35 -1.56 -2.91 -5.11
N THR A 36 -2.34 -1.92 -4.69
CA THR A 36 -2.78 -1.79 -3.29
C THR A 36 -3.65 -2.96 -2.82
N LYS A 37 -4.62 -3.42 -3.63
CA LYS A 37 -5.47 -4.56 -3.23
C LYS A 37 -4.76 -5.91 -3.27
N LYS A 38 -3.82 -6.11 -4.19
CA LYS A 38 -3.14 -7.40 -4.37
C LYS A 38 -2.03 -7.61 -3.34
N GLU A 39 -1.37 -6.54 -2.88
CA GLU A 39 -0.29 -6.64 -1.89
C GLU A 39 -0.75 -6.55 -0.44
N GLN A 40 -1.89 -5.89 -0.16
CA GLN A 40 -2.35 -5.61 1.22
C GLN A 40 -2.60 -6.88 2.07
N PHE A 41 -2.66 -8.07 1.47
CA PHE A 41 -2.83 -9.34 2.20
C PHE A 41 -1.98 -10.48 1.63
N ARG A 42 -0.79 -10.22 1.06
CA ARG A 42 0.04 -11.29 0.47
C ARG A 42 0.43 -12.36 1.49
N TYR A 43 0.90 -11.92 2.65
CA TYR A 43 1.34 -12.82 3.73
C TYR A 43 0.22 -13.07 4.74
N GLU A 44 0.11 -14.31 5.18
CA GLU A 44 -0.86 -14.75 6.17
C GLU A 44 -0.15 -15.45 7.33
N LEU A 45 -0.44 -15.02 8.55
CA LEU A 45 0.07 -15.67 9.75
C LEU A 45 -0.89 -16.79 10.14
N ILE A 46 -0.37 -18.01 10.17
CA ILE A 46 -1.08 -19.20 10.62
C ILE A 46 -0.39 -19.69 11.89
N SER A 47 -1.14 -19.78 12.99
CA SER A 47 -0.65 -20.32 14.27
C SER A 47 -1.28 -21.69 14.49
N PRO A 48 -0.74 -22.77 13.88
CA PRO A 48 -1.32 -24.10 13.97
C PRO A 48 -1.31 -24.67 15.40
N ASN A 49 -0.38 -24.22 16.25
CA ASN A 49 -0.30 -24.53 17.67
C ASN A 49 0.58 -23.49 18.39
N ASP A 50 0.68 -23.57 19.71
CA ASP A 50 1.37 -22.57 20.56
C ASP A 50 2.90 -22.56 20.38
N SER A 51 3.46 -23.61 19.79
CA SER A 51 4.90 -23.76 19.58
C SER A 51 5.30 -23.56 18.12
N ASN A 52 4.39 -23.19 17.24
CA ASN A 52 4.68 -23.05 15.81
C ASN A 52 3.97 -21.84 15.23
N ILE A 53 4.75 -20.96 14.59
CA ILE A 53 4.22 -19.88 13.76
C ILE A 53 4.56 -20.18 12.31
N ILE A 54 3.59 -20.03 11.43
CA ILE A 54 3.75 -20.14 9.99
C ILE A 54 3.45 -18.79 9.35
N ILE A 55 4.33 -18.35 8.45
CA ILE A 55 4.09 -17.22 7.55
C ILE A 55 3.89 -17.82 6.15
N PHE A 56 2.69 -17.68 5.61
CA PHE A 56 2.31 -18.21 4.29
C PHE A 56 2.25 -17.10 3.25
N ASP A 57 2.90 -17.28 2.12
CA ASP A 57 2.80 -16.39 0.96
C ASP A 57 1.73 -16.89 0.00
N LYS A 58 0.59 -16.21 -0.04
CA LYS A 58 -0.53 -16.56 -0.94
C LYS A 58 -0.22 -16.41 -2.42
N GLN A 59 0.85 -15.69 -2.78
CA GLN A 59 1.21 -15.45 -4.17
C GLN A 59 2.12 -16.53 -4.73
N SER A 60 3.15 -16.95 -3.97
CA SER A 60 4.10 -17.99 -4.40
C SER A 60 3.69 -19.40 -3.94
N GLY A 61 2.88 -19.50 -2.88
CA GLY A 61 2.58 -20.76 -2.20
C GLY A 61 3.70 -21.22 -1.25
N GLU A 62 4.75 -20.43 -1.10
CA GLU A 62 5.83 -20.72 -0.15
C GLU A 62 5.37 -20.45 1.29
N TYR A 63 5.99 -21.17 2.23
CA TYR A 63 5.74 -20.94 3.65
C TYR A 63 7.04 -21.04 4.45
N TRP A 64 7.12 -20.22 5.48
CA TRP A 64 8.17 -20.29 6.49
C TRP A 64 7.55 -20.73 7.81
N ARG A 65 8.21 -21.65 8.51
CA ARG A 65 7.80 -22.08 9.85
C ARG A 65 8.89 -21.73 10.86
N LYS A 66 8.48 -21.21 12.02
CA LYS A 66 9.34 -21.05 13.18
C LYS A 66 8.76 -21.86 14.33
N TYR A 67 9.57 -22.75 14.88
CA TYR A 67 9.27 -23.41 16.15
C TYR A 67 9.63 -22.44 17.29
N ILE A 68 8.72 -22.28 18.22
CA ILE A 68 8.90 -21.52 19.46
C ILE A 68 9.00 -22.56 20.56
N GLU A 69 10.15 -22.63 21.23
CA GLU A 69 10.32 -23.56 22.33
C GLU A 69 9.29 -23.25 23.43
N PRO A 70 8.61 -24.26 24.00
CA PRO A 70 7.53 -24.07 24.98
C PRO A 70 7.91 -23.30 26.26
N ASN A 71 9.16 -22.89 26.42
CA ASN A 71 9.69 -22.19 27.59
C ASN A 71 10.60 -20.99 27.23
N GLU A 72 10.66 -20.58 25.95
CA GLU A 72 11.33 -19.34 25.53
C GLU A 72 10.34 -18.18 25.54
N GLY A 73 10.03 -17.69 26.73
CA GLY A 73 9.34 -16.42 26.95
C GLY A 73 10.20 -15.50 27.82
N PRO A 74 10.01 -14.17 27.77
CA PRO A 74 10.63 -13.28 28.74
C PRO A 74 10.18 -13.70 30.14
N THR A 75 11.15 -13.91 31.04
CA THR A 75 10.87 -14.38 32.41
C THR A 75 10.12 -13.32 33.23
N ASP A 76 10.16 -12.05 32.80
CA ASP A 76 9.51 -10.92 33.44
C ASP A 76 8.58 -10.15 32.48
N TRP A 77 7.43 -9.71 33.00
CA TRP A 77 6.45 -8.92 32.25
C TRP A 77 6.91 -7.48 32.08
N GLU A 78 6.97 -7.01 30.83
CA GLU A 78 7.18 -5.60 30.52
C GLU A 78 5.85 -4.95 30.13
N ASN A 79 5.53 -3.80 30.72
CA ASN A 79 4.40 -3.00 30.29
C ASN A 79 4.74 -2.33 28.95
N GLN A 80 4.10 -2.78 27.88
CA GLN A 80 4.28 -2.24 26.54
C GLN A 80 3.22 -1.16 26.28
N THR A 81 3.67 0.02 25.88
CA THR A 81 2.74 1.11 25.55
C THR A 81 2.04 0.80 24.22
N SER A 82 0.72 0.97 24.19
CA SER A 82 -0.04 0.80 22.95
C SER A 82 0.42 1.82 21.90
N PRO A 83 0.75 1.41 20.65
CA PRO A 83 1.07 2.34 19.56
C PRO A 83 -0.07 3.31 19.25
N VAL A 84 -1.30 2.96 19.63
CA VAL A 84 -2.51 3.75 19.37
C VAL A 84 -2.62 4.95 20.33
N SER A 85 -1.92 4.90 21.48
CA SER A 85 -2.01 5.94 22.50
C SER A 85 -1.07 7.14 22.29
N GLN A 86 -0.08 7.04 21.41
CA GLN A 86 0.87 8.14 21.14
C GLN A 86 0.37 9.15 20.09
N SER A 87 -0.69 8.86 19.34
CA SER A 87 -1.13 9.73 18.23
C SER A 87 -2.19 10.78 18.61
N LEU A 88 -2.43 11.01 19.91
CA LEU A 88 -3.45 11.96 20.39
C LEU A 88 -2.91 12.99 21.40
N ASN A 89 -1.61 13.34 21.35
CA ASN A 89 -1.08 14.54 22.02
C ASN A 89 -0.01 15.22 21.18
#